data_AF-A0A074TP10-F1
#
_entry.id   AF-A0A074TP10-F1
#
_cell.length_a   1.000
_cell.length_b   1.000
_cell.length_c   1.000
_cell.angle_alpha   90.00
_cell.angle_beta   90.00
_cell.angle_gamma   90.00
#
_symmetry.space_group_name_H-M   'P 1'
#
loop_
_entity.id
_entity.type
_entity.pdbx_description
1 polymer ?
#
loop_
_entity_poly.entity_id
_entity_poly.type
_entity_poly.pdbx_seq_one_letter_code
_entity_poly.pdbx_strand_id
1 'polypeptide(L)'
;MKTIALAIFLAGTLTAGAAAAHDLGYAHSHVMRTKHAHPYAPVVSKPIHIDCYRGPWKETIWDHPQGAFIDDLVNFGYDFANAQAIATTLCKDESLVDNPDGIKAALLNMIAENPPGHSR
;
A
#
# COMPACT_ATOMS: atom_id res chain seq x y z
N MET A 1 -25.80 -30.62 24.23
CA MET A 1 -25.56 -30.28 25.65
C MET A 1 -24.46 -31.19 26.17
N LYS A 2 -23.27 -30.64 26.43
CA LYS A 2 -22.14 -31.38 27.00
C LYS A 2 -21.31 -30.38 27.81
N THR A 3 -21.51 -30.41 29.12
CA THR A 3 -20.73 -29.67 30.13
C THR A 3 -19.48 -30.45 30.51
N ILE A 4 -18.62 -29.83 31.34
CA ILE A 4 -17.39 -30.30 32.03
C ILE A 4 -16.13 -29.68 31.39
N ALA A 5 -15.22 -28.96 32.07
CA ALA A 5 -15.16 -28.40 33.41
C ALA A 5 -14.01 -27.34 33.44
N LEU A 6 -14.11 -26.39 34.37
CA LEU A 6 -13.06 -25.43 34.72
C LEU A 6 -11.84 -26.13 35.37
N ALA A 7 -10.64 -25.64 35.07
CA ALA A 7 -9.47 -25.79 35.94
C ALA A 7 -8.70 -24.47 36.03
N ILE A 8 -8.71 -23.90 37.23
CA ILE A 8 -8.04 -22.69 37.68
C ILE A 8 -6.56 -23.00 37.85
N PHE A 9 -5.67 -22.25 37.18
CA PHE A 9 -4.23 -22.31 37.47
C PHE A 9 -3.83 -21.14 38.39
N LEU A 10 -3.16 -21.55 39.48
CA LEU A 10 -2.76 -20.76 40.64
C LEU A 10 -1.84 -19.58 40.31
N ALA A 11 -2.07 -18.48 41.02
CA ALA A 11 -1.14 -17.39 41.16
C ALA A 11 0.03 -17.75 42.10
N GLY A 12 1.22 -17.22 41.81
CA GLY A 12 2.23 -16.89 42.81
C GLY A 12 3.64 -17.45 42.59
N THR A 13 4.59 -16.59 42.24
CA THR A 13 5.66 -16.13 43.14
C THR A 13 6.59 -15.15 42.40
N LEU A 14 6.84 -14.00 43.04
CA LEU A 14 7.81 -12.99 42.62
C LEU A 14 9.21 -13.44 43.02
N THR A 15 10.14 -13.50 42.07
CA THR A 15 11.59 -13.48 42.34
C THR A 15 12.21 -12.28 41.63
N ALA A 16 12.57 -11.27 42.42
CA ALA A 16 13.39 -10.15 42.00
C ALA A 16 14.83 -10.62 41.81
N GLY A 17 15.34 -10.53 40.58
CA GLY A 17 16.75 -10.67 40.25
C GLY A 17 17.17 -9.47 39.40
N ALA A 18 17.80 -8.48 40.04
CA ALA A 18 18.44 -7.38 39.36
C ALA A 18 19.85 -7.81 38.94
N ALA A 19 20.11 -7.88 37.64
CA ALA A 19 21.45 -7.88 37.07
C ALA A 19 21.45 -6.91 35.89
N ALA A 20 21.83 -5.67 36.17
CA ALA A 20 22.16 -4.67 35.17
C ALA A 20 23.52 -5.01 34.55
N ALA A 21 23.62 -5.08 33.23
CA ALA A 21 24.90 -5.01 32.52
C ALA A 21 24.70 -4.87 30.99
N HIS A 22 24.91 -3.63 30.53
CA HIS A 22 25.34 -3.23 29.19
C HIS A 22 24.31 -3.27 28.05
N ASP A 23 23.50 -2.21 28.06
CA ASP A 23 22.82 -1.59 26.93
C ASP A 23 23.86 -1.14 25.88
N LEU A 24 24.15 -2.01 24.90
CA LEU A 24 24.66 -1.57 23.61
C LEU A 24 23.46 -1.30 22.70
N GLY A 25 22.70 -0.28 23.07
CA GLY A 25 21.65 0.31 22.27
C GLY A 25 22.24 0.88 20.99
N TYR A 26 22.37 0.04 19.96
CA TYR A 26 22.45 0.49 18.58
C TYR A 26 21.05 0.97 18.19
N ALA A 27 20.66 2.12 18.73
CA ALA A 27 19.42 2.79 18.42
C ALA A 27 19.51 3.34 17.00
N HIS A 28 19.11 2.55 16.01
CA HIS A 28 18.71 3.10 14.72
C HIS A 28 17.42 3.90 14.94
N SER A 29 17.59 5.19 15.19
CA SER A 29 16.53 6.19 15.10
C SER A 29 16.00 6.18 13.67
N HIS A 30 14.90 5.45 13.43
CA HIS A 30 14.02 5.79 12.33
C HIS A 30 13.38 7.12 12.69
N VAL A 31 13.95 8.21 12.19
CA VAL A 31 13.26 9.50 12.15
C VAL A 31 11.98 9.23 11.40
N MET A 32 10.86 9.14 12.13
CA MET A 32 9.54 9.23 11.54
C MET A 32 9.46 10.62 10.96
N ARG A 33 9.88 10.75 9.70
CA ARG A 33 9.68 11.95 8.91
C ARG A 33 8.17 12.06 8.78
N THR A 34 7.56 12.81 9.70
CA THR A 34 6.24 13.36 9.52
C THR A 34 6.31 14.13 8.21
N LYS A 35 5.88 13.48 7.11
CA LYS A 35 5.70 14.15 5.84
C LYS A 35 4.59 15.15 6.11
N HIS A 36 4.96 16.36 6.51
CA HIS A 36 4.09 17.51 6.42
C HIS A 36 3.67 17.55 4.95
N ALA A 37 2.41 17.18 4.68
CA ALA A 37 1.82 17.26 3.37
C ALA A 37 2.00 18.72 2.91
N HIS A 38 2.88 18.93 1.94
CA HIS A 38 3.03 20.25 1.34
C HIS A 38 1.69 20.57 0.66
N PRO A 39 0.97 21.65 1.06
CA PRO A 39 -0.40 21.88 0.62
C PRO A 39 -0.55 22.27 -0.86
N TYR A 40 0.53 22.27 -1.65
CA TYR A 40 0.46 22.74 -3.02
C TYR A 40 1.70 22.31 -3.82
N ALA A 41 1.90 21.01 -3.99
CA ALA A 41 2.63 20.57 -5.18
C ALA A 41 1.65 20.74 -6.35
N PRO A 42 2.01 21.46 -7.43
CA PRO A 42 1.13 21.55 -8.59
C PRO A 42 0.95 20.13 -9.13
N VAL A 43 -0.25 19.58 -8.94
CA VAL A 43 -0.68 18.37 -9.61
C VAL A 43 -0.61 18.71 -11.09
N VAL A 44 0.41 18.21 -11.77
CA VAL A 44 0.52 18.40 -13.20
C VAL A 44 -0.67 17.65 -13.78
N SER A 45 -1.67 18.38 -14.25
CA SER A 45 -2.87 17.82 -14.85
C SER A 45 -2.51 17.25 -16.22
N LYS A 46 -1.78 16.14 -16.23
CA LYS A 46 -1.59 15.29 -17.41
C LYS A 46 -2.73 14.29 -17.47
N PRO A 47 -3.32 14.06 -18.65
CA PRO A 47 -4.28 12.98 -18.81
C PRO A 47 -3.57 11.64 -18.53
N ILE A 48 -4.25 10.74 -17.82
CA ILE A 48 -3.79 9.37 -17.59
C ILE A 48 -4.76 8.45 -18.35
N HIS A 49 -4.23 7.67 -19.29
CA HIS A 49 -5.00 6.66 -20.02
C HIS A 49 -4.85 5.32 -19.30
N ILE A 50 -5.96 4.83 -18.75
CA ILE A 50 -5.98 3.51 -18.10
C ILE A 50 -6.02 2.46 -19.20
N ASP A 51 -4.97 1.64 -19.27
CA ASP A 51 -4.83 0.57 -20.26
C ASP A 51 -4.37 -0.73 -19.56
N CYS A 52 -5.34 -1.61 -19.35
CA CYS A 52 -5.14 -2.92 -18.75
C CYS A 52 -5.35 -3.99 -19.81
N TYR A 53 -4.34 -4.83 -20.03
CA TYR A 53 -4.53 -6.04 -20.80
C TYR A 53 -5.49 -6.94 -20.03
N ARG A 54 -6.55 -7.37 -20.72
CA ARG A 54 -7.55 -8.31 -20.20
C ARG A 54 -7.39 -9.65 -20.91
N GLY A 55 -7.15 -10.69 -20.13
CA GLY A 55 -7.34 -12.07 -20.58
C GLY A 55 -8.81 -12.41 -20.91
N PRO A 56 -9.08 -13.62 -21.41
CA PRO A 56 -10.41 -14.04 -21.86
C PRO A 56 -11.38 -14.45 -20.74
N TRP A 57 -10.91 -14.54 -19.48
CA TRP A 57 -11.70 -15.04 -18.34
C TRP A 57 -11.75 -14.02 -17.21
N LYS A 58 -12.74 -14.04 -16.30
CA LYS A 58 -12.81 -13.01 -15.25
C LYS A 58 -11.65 -13.02 -14.27
N GLU A 59 -11.01 -14.16 -14.05
CA GLU A 59 -9.83 -14.28 -13.21
C GLU A 59 -8.69 -13.42 -13.77
N THR A 60 -8.10 -12.56 -12.93
CA THR A 60 -7.06 -11.58 -13.34
C THR A 60 -5.66 -12.20 -13.43
N ILE A 61 -5.58 -13.51 -13.69
CA ILE A 61 -4.32 -14.28 -13.76
C ILE A 61 -3.39 -13.74 -14.85
N TRP A 62 -3.96 -13.34 -15.97
CA TRP A 62 -3.24 -12.81 -17.14
C TRP A 62 -3.24 -11.29 -17.20
N ASP A 63 -3.98 -10.63 -16.30
CA ASP A 63 -4.21 -9.20 -16.41
C ASP A 63 -2.98 -8.44 -15.92
N HIS A 64 -2.59 -7.45 -16.71
CA HIS A 64 -1.41 -6.63 -16.46
C HIS A 64 -1.59 -5.24 -17.05
N PRO A 65 -0.90 -4.23 -16.50
CA PRO A 65 -0.88 -2.90 -17.11
C PRO A 65 -0.11 -2.93 -18.44
N GLN A 66 -0.52 -2.06 -19.36
CA GLN A 66 0.27 -1.77 -20.56
C GLN A 66 1.31 -0.67 -20.27
N GLY A 67 2.39 -0.66 -21.05
CA GLY A 67 3.49 0.30 -20.88
C GLY A 67 3.03 1.76 -20.89
N ALA A 68 2.12 2.10 -21.81
CA ALA A 68 1.60 3.47 -21.93
C ALA A 68 0.90 3.97 -20.65
N PHE A 69 0.18 3.10 -19.94
CA PHE A 69 -0.47 3.47 -18.68
C PHE A 69 0.56 3.77 -17.58
N ILE A 70 1.63 2.98 -17.51
CA ILE A 70 2.74 3.22 -16.57
C ILE A 70 3.46 4.51 -16.92
N ASP A 71 3.73 4.75 -18.20
CA ASP A 71 4.38 5.98 -18.69
C ASP A 71 3.55 7.23 -18.36
N ASP A 72 2.23 7.16 -18.51
CA ASP A 72 1.32 8.24 -18.13
C ASP A 72 1.39 8.55 -16.63
N LEU A 73 1.49 7.53 -15.76
CA LEU A 73 1.67 7.71 -14.31
C LEU A 73 3.05 8.31 -13.99
N VAL A 74 4.10 7.91 -14.70
CA VAL A 74 5.44 8.51 -14.53
C VAL A 74 5.42 9.99 -14.96
N ASN A 75 4.81 10.29 -16.11
CA ASN A 75 4.63 11.65 -16.61
C ASN A 75 3.74 12.51 -15.69
N PHE A 76 2.81 11.88 -14.96
CA PHE A 76 2.01 12.52 -13.92
C PHE A 76 2.84 12.88 -12.67
N GLY A 77 3.96 12.19 -12.43
CA GLY A 77 4.94 12.51 -11.39
C GLY A 77 5.31 11.37 -10.45
N TYR A 78 4.88 10.14 -10.73
CA TYR A 78 5.35 8.97 -9.99
C TYR A 78 6.74 8.52 -10.46
N ASP A 79 7.53 7.92 -9.58
CA ASP A 79 8.63 7.08 -10.05
C ASP A 79 8.10 5.78 -10.67
N PHE A 80 8.93 5.10 -11.45
CA PHE A 80 8.54 3.89 -12.17
C PHE A 80 8.05 2.77 -11.24
N ALA A 81 8.64 2.62 -10.06
CA ALA A 81 8.25 1.55 -9.14
C ALA A 81 6.83 1.79 -8.58
N ASN A 82 6.54 3.02 -8.18
CA ASN A 82 5.21 3.41 -7.71
C ASN A 82 4.18 3.39 -8.84
N ALA A 83 4.53 3.88 -10.04
CA ALA A 83 3.68 3.81 -11.22
C ALA A 83 3.31 2.36 -11.57
N GLN A 84 4.30 1.47 -11.63
CA GLN A 84 4.10 0.05 -11.86
C GLN A 84 3.21 -0.59 -10.78
N ALA A 85 3.43 -0.27 -9.51
CA ALA A 85 2.66 -0.82 -8.40
C ALA A 85 1.18 -0.39 -8.46
N ILE A 86 0.90 0.89 -8.70
CA ILE A 86 -0.46 1.43 -8.88
C ILE A 86 -1.13 0.74 -10.07
N ALA A 87 -0.47 0.74 -11.23
CA ALA A 87 -1.02 0.18 -12.46
C ALA A 87 -1.31 -1.32 -12.33
N THR A 88 -0.41 -2.07 -11.69
CA THR A 88 -0.58 -3.51 -11.45
C THR A 88 -1.73 -3.78 -10.48
N THR A 89 -1.82 -3.02 -9.39
CA THR A 89 -2.90 -3.18 -8.40
C THR A 89 -4.25 -2.93 -9.05
N LEU A 90 -4.35 -1.86 -9.84
CA LEU A 90 -5.58 -1.49 -10.53
C LEU A 90 -6.02 -2.53 -11.57
N CYS A 91 -5.10 -3.00 -12.42
CA CYS A 91 -5.44 -3.95 -13.48
C CYS A 91 -5.72 -5.37 -12.97
N LYS A 92 -5.31 -5.71 -11.74
CA LYS A 92 -5.55 -7.03 -11.14
C LYS A 92 -6.77 -7.08 -10.22
N ASP A 93 -7.44 -5.96 -10.00
CA ASP A 93 -8.64 -5.92 -9.17
C ASP A 93 -9.84 -6.51 -9.92
N GLU A 94 -10.21 -7.73 -9.56
CA GLU A 94 -11.34 -8.46 -10.14
C GLU A 94 -12.68 -7.72 -9.96
N SER A 95 -12.80 -6.87 -8.93
CA SER A 95 -14.02 -6.11 -8.66
C SER A 95 -14.24 -4.95 -9.63
N LEU A 96 -13.20 -4.55 -10.36
CA LEU A 96 -13.22 -3.45 -11.32
C LEU A 96 -13.40 -3.92 -12.76
N VAL A 97 -13.41 -5.25 -12.99
CA VAL A 97 -13.65 -5.85 -14.30
C VAL A 97 -15.04 -5.46 -14.81
N ASP A 98 -15.11 -5.01 -16.07
CA ASP A 98 -16.31 -4.47 -16.72
C ASP A 98 -16.90 -3.20 -16.05
N ASN A 99 -16.11 -2.49 -15.22
CA ASN A 99 -16.54 -1.31 -14.47
C ASN A 99 -15.64 -0.08 -14.74
N PRO A 100 -15.84 0.65 -15.85
CA PRO A 100 -14.99 1.79 -16.22
C PRO A 100 -15.11 2.97 -15.26
N ASP A 101 -16.27 3.19 -14.64
CA ASP A 101 -16.43 4.24 -13.63
C ASP A 101 -15.73 3.85 -12.32
N GLY A 102 -15.81 2.58 -11.95
CA GLY A 102 -15.12 2.01 -10.79
C GLY A 102 -13.60 2.09 -10.91
N ILE A 103 -13.03 1.72 -12.07
CA ILE A 103 -11.59 1.76 -12.27
C ILE A 103 -11.04 3.20 -12.22
N LYS A 104 -11.81 4.15 -12.77
CA LYS A 104 -11.48 5.58 -12.67
C LYS A 104 -11.52 6.06 -11.22
N ALA A 105 -12.58 5.72 -10.47
CA ALA A 105 -12.72 6.10 -9.06
C ALA A 105 -11.60 5.48 -8.20
N ALA A 106 -11.27 4.22 -8.43
CA ALA A 106 -10.19 3.52 -7.74
C ALA A 106 -8.84 4.19 -8.00
N LEU A 107 -8.52 4.53 -9.26
CA LEU A 107 -7.29 5.25 -9.59
C LEU A 107 -7.23 6.61 -8.88
N LEU A 108 -8.32 7.38 -8.90
CA LEU A 108 -8.39 8.67 -8.22
C LEU A 108 -8.18 8.54 -6.71
N ASN A 109 -8.76 7.51 -6.09
CA ASN A 109 -8.56 7.21 -4.67
C ASN A 109 -7.10 6.84 -4.38
N MET A 110 -6.49 5.97 -5.19
CA MET A 110 -5.07 5.61 -5.04
C MET A 110 -4.16 6.83 -5.15
N ILE A 111 -4.44 7.75 -6.08
CA ILE A 111 -3.69 9.00 -6.23
C ILE A 111 -3.90 9.94 -5.03
N ALA A 112 -5.12 10.01 -4.50
CA ALA A 112 -5.41 10.84 -3.33
C ALA A 112 -4.73 10.32 -2.05
N GLU A 113 -4.68 8.99 -1.88
CA GLU A 113 -4.04 8.32 -0.75
C GLU A 113 -2.52 8.37 -0.84
N ASN A 114 -1.97 8.22 -2.05
CA ASN A 114 -0.55 8.16 -2.31
C ASN A 114 -0.17 9.19 -3.37
N PRO A 115 -0.22 10.50 -3.07
CA PRO A 115 0.09 11.52 -4.06
C PRO A 115 1.54 11.40 -4.55
N PRO A 116 1.81 11.74 -5.82
CA PRO A 116 3.16 11.68 -6.37
C PRO A 116 4.11 12.56 -5.55
N GLY A 117 5.13 11.94 -4.97
CA GLY A 117 6.19 12.65 -4.30
C GLY A 117 7.17 13.18 -5.34
N HIS A 118 7.55 14.46 -5.28
CA HIS A 118 8.64 14.96 -6.08
C HIS A 118 9.93 14.23 -5.68
N SER A 119 10.26 13.15 -6.38
CA SER A 119 11.61 12.58 -6.40
C SER A 119 12.49 13.64 -7.04
N ARG A 120 13.13 14.43 -6.19
CA ARG A 120 14.11 15.44 -6.55
C ARG A 120 15.48 14.79 -6.68
#